data_AF-A0A535FRE8-F1
#
_entry.id   AF-A0A535FRE8-F1
#
_cell.length_a   1.000
_cell.length_b   1.000
_cell.length_c   1.000
_cell.angle_alpha   90.00
_cell.angle_beta   90.00
_cell.angle_gamma   90.00
#
_symmetry.space_group_name_H-M   'P 1'
#
loop_
_entity.id
_entity.type
_entity.pdbx_description
1 polymer ?
#
loop_
_entity_poly.entity_id
_entity_poly.type
_entity_poly.pdbx_seq_one_letter_code
_entity_poly.pdbx_strand_id
1 'polypeptide(L)' 'MIDQYQLLVYPVVLGSGKPLFQDILHKVKLSLVSTRTHPSGVVVLSYQPGKE' A
#
# COMPACT_ATOMS: atom_id res chain seq x y z
N MET A 1 -15.46 0.37 -7.54
CA MET A 1 -14.64 -0.84 -7.29
C MET A 1 -13.19 -0.46 -7.53
N ILE A 2 -12.26 -0.97 -6.72
CA ILE A 2 -10.82 -0.72 -6.88
C ILE A 2 -10.20 -2.02 -7.39
N ASP A 3 -9.54 -1.95 -8.53
CA ASP A 3 -8.95 -3.15 -9.17
C ASP A 3 -7.51 -3.39 -8.71
N GLN A 4 -6.79 -2.34 -8.32
CA GLN A 4 -5.39 -2.40 -7.87
C GLN A 4 -5.08 -1.31 -6.85
N TYR A 5 -4.23 -1.63 -5.87
CA TYR A 5 -3.63 -0.69 -4.92
C TYR A 5 -2.13 -0.56 -5.20
N GLN A 6 -1.61 0.67 -5.23
CA GLN A 6 -0.17 0.93 -5.25
C GLN A 6 0.23 1.66 -3.96
N LEU A 7 1.01 1.00 -3.13
CA LEU A 7 1.52 1.55 -1.88
C LEU A 7 2.99 1.96 -2.08
N LEU A 8 3.27 3.25 -1.90
CA LEU A 8 4.61 3.80 -1.97
C LEU A 8 5.14 3.96 -0.55
N VAL A 9 6.20 3.22 -0.23
CA VAL A 9 6.89 3.31 1.06
C VAL A 9 8.09 4.23 0.88
N TYR A 10 8.07 5.34 1.61
CA TYR A 10 9.17 6.30 1.67
C TYR A 10 10.04 5.97 2.90
N PRO A 11 11.38 6.07 2.81
CA PRO A 11 12.29 5.76 3.90
C PRO A 11 12.36 6.90 4.94
N VAL A 12 11.22 7.26 5.52
CA VAL A 12 11.07 8.33 6.51
C VAL A 12 10.01 7.98 7.54
N VAL A 13 10.25 8.36 8.80
CA VAL A 13 9.28 8.24 9.89
C VAL A 13 8.71 9.63 10.17
N LEU A 14 7.42 9.85 9.85
CA LEU A 14 6.80 11.18 9.92
C LEU A 14 6.41 11.62 11.34
N GLY A 15 6.27 10.69 12.29
CA GLY A 15 5.87 10.97 13.67
C GLY A 15 4.39 11.34 13.86
N SER A 16 3.78 12.06 12.90
CA SER A 16 2.35 12.39 12.86
C SER A 16 1.87 12.64 11.42
N GLY A 17 0.57 12.60 11.19
CA GLY A 17 -0.01 12.84 9.86
C GLY A 17 -1.39 12.21 9.67
N LYS A 18 -1.93 12.36 8.46
CA LYS A 18 -3.19 11.72 8.08
C LYS A 18 -2.94 10.24 7.74
N PRO A 19 -3.66 9.29 8.36
CA PRO A 19 -3.58 7.87 8.00
C PRO A 19 -3.91 7.65 6.52
N LEU A 20 -3.19 6.73 5.87
CA LEU A 20 -3.43 6.39 4.46
C LEU A 20 -4.82 5.79 4.21
N PHE A 21 -5.27 4.96 5.15
CA PHE A 21 -6.61 4.38 5.15
C PHE A 21 -7.37 4.91 6.35
N GLN A 22 -8.58 5.38 6.11
CA GLN A 22 -9.51 5.88 7.12
C GLN A 22 -10.82 5.10 6.99
N ASP A 23 -11.53 4.94 8.10
CA ASP A 23 -12.89 4.40 8.13
C ASP A 23 -13.05 2.99 7.51
N ILE A 24 -12.03 2.14 7.60
CA ILE A 24 -12.07 0.75 7.14
C ILE A 24 -12.92 -0.08 8.13
N LEU A 25 -14.13 -0.45 7.72
CA LEU A 25 -15.08 -1.21 8.56
C LEU A 25 -14.76 -2.71 8.66
N HIS A 26 -14.16 -3.28 7.61
CA HIS A 26 -13.85 -4.70 7.51
C HIS A 26 -12.45 -4.92 6.94
N LYS A 27 -11.80 -6.02 7.32
CA LYS A 27 -10.48 -6.39 6.81
C LYS A 27 -10.54 -6.60 5.30
N VAL A 28 -9.70 -5.88 4.56
CA VAL A 28 -9.51 -6.08 3.12
C VAL A 28 -8.31 -6.99 2.91
N LYS A 29 -8.52 -8.19 2.36
CA LYS A 29 -7.44 -9.10 1.96
C LYS A 29 -6.80 -8.54 0.68
N LEU A 30 -5.48 -8.40 0.68
CA LEU A 30 -4.71 -7.96 -0.49
C LEU A 30 -3.67 -9.01 -0.84
N SER A 31 -3.49 -9.25 -2.14
CA SER A 31 -2.47 -10.12 -2.70
C SER A 31 -1.39 -9.28 -3.36
N LEU A 32 -0.13 -9.45 -2.95
CA LEU A 32 1.00 -8.74 -3.55
C LEU A 32 1.22 -9.27 -4.97
N VAL A 33 1.17 -8.37 -5.95
CA VAL A 33 1.38 -8.70 -7.36
C VAL A 33 2.81 -8.36 -7.78
N SER A 34 3.36 -7.25 -7.30
CA SER A 34 4.75 -6.88 -7.61
C SER A 34 5.35 -5.96 -6.56
N THR A 35 6.69 -6.00 -6.48
CA THR A 35 7.50 -5.07 -5.68
C THR A 35 8.57 -4.47 -6.57
N ARG A 36 8.73 -3.14 -6.52
CA ARG A 36 9.79 -2.43 -7.23
C ARG A 36 10.50 -1.47 -6.28
N THR A 37 11.81 -1.63 -6.15
CA THR A 37 12.69 -0.72 -5.41
C THR A 37 13.31 0.30 -6.35
N HIS A 38 13.35 1.56 -5.95
CA HIS A 38 14.03 2.63 -6.68
C HIS A 38 15.36 3.03 -6.00
N PRO A 39 16.35 3.57 -6.74
CA PRO A 39 17.61 4.05 -6.15
C PRO A 39 17.43 5.12 -5.06
N SER A 40 16.31 5.83 -5.04
CA SER A 40 15.93 6.77 -3.98
C SER A 40 15.57 6.10 -2.64
N GLY A 41 15.52 4.77 -2.58
CA GLY A 41 15.05 4.01 -1.43
C GLY A 41 13.52 3.88 -1.36
N VAL A 42 12.77 4.50 -2.27
CA VAL A 42 11.32 4.33 -2.35
C VAL A 42 10.98 2.93 -2.85
N VAL A 43 10.04 2.26 -2.18
CA VAL A 43 9.53 0.94 -2.56
C VAL A 43 8.08 1.07 -3.01
N VAL A 44 7.80 0.62 -4.23
CA VAL A 44 6.44 0.53 -4.78
C VAL A 44 5.94 -0.90 -4.63
N LEU A 45 4.86 -1.08 -3.89
CA LEU A 45 4.17 -2.36 -3.72
C LEU A 45 2.85 -2.30 -4.48
N SER A 46 2.66 -3.17 -5.46
CA SER A 46 1.40 -3.27 -6.20
C SER A 46 0.60 -4.46 -5.70
N TYR A 47 -0.63 -4.23 -5.25
CA TYR A 47 -1.53 -5.25 -4.72
C TYR A 47 -2.84 -5.30 -5.50
N GLN A 48 -3.45 -6.46 -5.55
CA GLN A 48 -4.84 -6.63 -5.97
C GLN A 48 -5.70 -7.08 -4.79
N PRO A 49 -7.01 -6.77 -4.78
CA PRO A 49 -7.95 -7.39 -3.85
C PRO A 49 -7.84 -8.91 -3.93
N GLY A 50 -7.58 -9.55 -2.80
CA GLY A 50 -7.56 -11.00 -2.72
C GLY A 50 -8.97 -11.52 -2.99
N LYS A 51 -9.10 -12.46 -3.92
CA LYS A 51 -10.32 -13.28 -4.00
C LYS A 51 -10.37 -14.15 -2.74
N GLU A 52 -11.56 -14.27 -2.15
CA GLU A 52 -11.80 -15.18 -1.03
C GLU A 52 -11.43 -16.62 -1.39
#